data_AF-A0AAU6IN45-F1
#
_entry.id   AF-A0AAU6IN45-F1
#
_cell.length_a   1.000
_cell.length_b   1.000
_cell.length_c   1.000
_cell.angle_alpha   90.00
_cell.angle_beta   90.00
_cell.angle_gamma   90.00
#
_symmetry.space_group_name_H-M   'P 1'
#
loop_
_entity.id
_entity.type
_entity.pdbx_description
1 polymer ?
#
loop_
_entity_poly.entity_id
_entity_poly.type
_entity_poly.pdbx_seq_one_letter_code
_entity_poly.pdbx_strand_id
1 'polypeptide(L)'
;MPATRSLIDAIAERFGRRRAYIDTTEVDAVLTQQTNTAYSQAPDPAGIAAARHDELAVQPCLLDARARALADFVYLEAVLADARTRRLSPELIRSLRAVVGHSRELTGLLADVVRTTAAVHADSR
;
A
#
# COMPACT_ATOMS: atom_id res chain seq x y z
N MET A 1 -11.28 -13.32 -12.47
CA MET A 1 -10.83 -12.04 -11.87
C MET A 1 -11.88 -11.49 -10.89
N PRO A 2 -11.96 -11.96 -9.62
CA PRO A 2 -12.81 -11.34 -8.60
C PRO A 2 -12.05 -10.74 -7.40
N ALA A 3 -10.75 -11.04 -7.23
CA ALA A 3 -9.97 -10.66 -6.04
C ALA A 3 -9.78 -9.14 -5.88
N THR A 4 -9.66 -8.41 -6.99
CA THR A 4 -9.41 -6.96 -6.99
C THR A 4 -10.61 -6.16 -6.44
N ARG A 5 -11.83 -6.67 -6.60
CA ARG A 5 -13.05 -5.96 -6.16
C ARG A 5 -13.16 -5.95 -4.62
N SER A 6 -12.83 -7.08 -3.99
CA SER A 6 -12.92 -7.26 -2.54
C SER A 6 -11.94 -6.38 -1.76
N LEU A 7 -10.72 -6.20 -2.26
CA LEU A 7 -9.73 -5.34 -1.59
C LEU A 7 -10.10 -3.85 -1.71
N ILE A 8 -10.53 -3.42 -2.90
CA ILE A 8 -10.93 -2.02 -3.15
C ILE A 8 -12.16 -1.65 -2.31
N ASP A 9 -13.12 -2.57 -2.14
CA ASP A 9 -14.30 -2.33 -1.31
C ASP A 9 -13.94 -2.25 0.18
N ALA A 10 -13.04 -3.11 0.67
CA ALA A 10 -12.54 -3.06 2.04
C ALA A 10 -11.75 -1.77 2.35
N ILE A 11 -10.97 -1.26 1.39
CA ILE A 11 -10.25 0.01 1.52
C ILE A 11 -11.23 1.20 1.46
N ALA A 12 -12.23 1.16 0.58
CA ALA A 12 -13.25 2.20 0.47
C ALA A 12 -14.14 2.29 1.73
N GLU A 13 -14.48 1.16 2.36
CA GLU A 13 -15.15 1.15 3.66
C GLU A 13 -14.29 1.76 4.77
N ARG A 14 -12.98 1.54 4.72
CA ARG A 14 -12.05 1.94 5.77
C ARG A 14 -11.51 3.38 5.63
N PHE A 15 -11.45 3.91 4.42
CA PHE A 15 -10.78 5.18 4.11
C PHE A 15 -11.60 6.17 3.26
N GLY A 16 -12.87 5.87 2.97
CA GLY A 16 -13.82 6.82 2.38
C GLY A 16 -14.49 6.35 1.08
N ARG A 17 -15.72 6.83 0.87
CA ARG A 17 -16.54 6.53 -0.32
C ARG A 17 -15.87 7.05 -1.59
N ARG A 18 -15.98 6.30 -2.68
CA ARG A 18 -15.52 6.70 -4.02
C ARG A 18 -16.39 7.87 -4.54
N ARG A 19 -15.91 9.10 -4.36
CA ARG A 19 -16.52 10.31 -4.91
C ARG A 19 -15.43 11.19 -5.53
N ALA A 20 -15.77 11.89 -6.62
CA ALA A 20 -14.92 12.96 -7.16
C ALA A 20 -15.10 14.24 -6.34
N TYR A 21 -14.00 14.88 -5.99
CA TYR A 21 -13.96 16.17 -5.31
C TYR A 21 -13.65 17.27 -6.32
N ILE A 22 -14.33 18.41 -6.17
CA ILE A 22 -14.16 19.57 -7.06
C ILE A 22 -13.41 20.73 -6.39
N ASP A 23 -13.19 20.62 -5.08
CA ASP A 23 -12.47 21.58 -4.24
C ASP A 23 -11.23 20.92 -3.62
N THR A 24 -10.09 21.59 -3.69
CA THR A 24 -8.84 21.15 -3.09
C THR A 24 -8.94 21.06 -1.57
N THR A 25 -9.75 21.91 -0.94
CA THR A 25 -9.99 21.87 0.52
C THR A 25 -10.67 20.57 0.94
N GLU A 26 -11.61 20.07 0.14
CA GLU A 26 -12.27 18.79 0.39
C GLU A 26 -11.29 17.62 0.23
N VAL A 27 -10.38 17.69 -0.76
CA VAL A 27 -9.32 16.69 -0.95
C VAL A 27 -8.37 16.67 0.26
N ASP A 28 -7.90 17.83 0.72
CA ASP A 28 -6.98 17.93 1.86
C ASP A 28 -7.60 17.43 3.16
N ALA A 29 -8.90 17.69 3.36
CA ALA A 29 -9.64 17.16 4.50
C ALA A 29 -9.69 15.62 4.49
N VAL A 30 -9.90 15.02 3.33
CA VAL A 30 -9.92 13.55 3.18
C VAL A 30 -8.52 12.97 3.45
N LEU A 31 -7.46 13.54 2.88
CA LEU A 31 -6.09 13.08 3.11
C LEU A 31 -5.69 13.16 4.60
N THR A 32 -6.08 14.24 5.27
CA THR A 32 -5.88 14.42 6.71
C THR A 32 -6.64 13.36 7.50
N GLN A 33 -7.91 13.12 7.17
CA GLN A 33 -8.73 12.11 7.85
C GLN A 33 -8.16 10.70 7.66
N GLN A 34 -7.75 10.35 6.45
CA GLN A 34 -7.15 9.04 6.16
C GLN A 34 -5.87 8.82 6.97
N THR A 35 -5.03 9.84 7.05
CA THR A 35 -3.79 9.82 7.84
C THR A 35 -4.10 9.61 9.32
N ASN A 36 -5.02 10.40 9.88
CA ASN A 36 -5.41 10.30 11.29
C ASN A 36 -6.02 8.94 11.63
N THR A 37 -6.87 8.40 10.74
CA THR A 37 -7.46 7.06 10.91
C THR A 37 -6.39 5.97 10.84
N ALA A 38 -5.40 6.08 9.95
CA ALA A 38 -4.31 5.11 9.87
C ALA A 38 -3.48 5.09 11.16
N TYR A 39 -3.15 6.26 11.71
CA TYR A 39 -2.40 6.36 12.97
C TYR A 39 -3.21 5.92 14.19
N SER A 40 -4.50 6.23 14.26
CA SER A 40 -5.34 5.83 15.41
C SER A 40 -5.64 4.33 15.44
N GLN A 41 -5.58 3.66 14.29
CA GLN A 41 -5.77 2.21 14.16
C GLN A 41 -4.45 1.42 14.10
N ALA A 42 -3.30 2.10 14.18
CA ALA A 42 -2.01 1.43 14.19
C ALA A 42 -1.89 0.56 15.45
N PRO A 43 -1.50 -0.72 15.33
CA PRO A 43 -1.31 -1.57 16.50
C PRO A 43 -0.18 -1.02 17.38
N ASP A 44 -0.32 -1.17 18.70
CA ASP A 44 0.66 -0.70 19.68
C ASP A 44 2.06 -1.30 19.39
N PRO A 45 3.08 -0.48 19.10
CA PRO A 45 4.42 -0.95 18.82
C PRO A 45 5.01 -1.85 19.93
N ALA A 46 4.67 -1.59 21.19
CA ALA A 46 5.14 -2.40 22.31
C ALA A 46 4.53 -3.81 22.30
N GLY A 47 3.22 -3.92 22.02
CA GLY A 47 2.54 -5.20 21.83
C GLY A 47 3.03 -5.99 20.60
N ILE A 48 3.43 -5.29 19.53
CA ILE A 48 4.02 -5.93 18.34
C ILE A 48 5.40 -6.51 18.66
N ALA A 49 6.26 -5.76 19.34
CA ALA A 49 7.61 -6.20 19.70
C ALA A 49 7.58 -7.37 20.69
N ALA A 50 6.63 -7.38 21.63
CA ALA A 50 6.47 -8.45 22.59
C ALA A 50 5.96 -9.77 21.98
N ALA A 51 5.39 -9.76 20.76
CA ALA A 51 4.88 -10.97 20.09
C ALA A 51 5.83 -11.52 19.01
N ARG A 52 6.92 -10.81 18.68
CA ARG A 52 7.81 -11.14 17.55
C ARG A 52 9.25 -11.15 18.03
N HIS A 53 9.73 -12.33 18.43
CA HIS A 53 11.03 -12.49 19.07
C HIS A 53 12.17 -12.90 18.13
N ASP A 54 11.87 -13.23 16.87
CA ASP A 54 12.85 -13.62 15.85
C ASP A 54 12.43 -13.19 14.44
N GLU A 55 13.33 -13.38 13.47
CA GLU A 55 13.16 -13.01 12.07
C GLU A 55 12.00 -13.76 11.39
N LEU A 56 11.69 -14.99 11.82
CA LEU A 56 10.56 -15.76 11.29
C LEU A 56 9.23 -15.24 11.82
N ALA A 57 9.18 -14.75 13.06
CA ALA A 57 7.97 -14.21 13.66
C ALA A 57 7.50 -12.90 12.99
N VAL A 58 8.41 -12.14 12.35
CA VAL A 58 8.04 -10.95 11.57
C VAL A 58 7.66 -11.27 10.11
N GLN A 59 8.07 -12.43 9.59
CA GLN A 59 7.94 -12.77 8.17
C GLN A 59 6.48 -12.76 7.65
N PRO A 60 5.47 -13.32 8.36
CA PRO A 60 4.08 -13.25 7.89
C PRO A 60 3.57 -11.81 7.71
N CYS A 61 3.99 -10.90 8.59
CA CYS A 61 3.58 -9.50 8.52
C CYS A 61 4.26 -8.75 7.37
N LEU A 62 5.51 -9.08 7.07
CA LEU A 62 6.22 -8.54 5.91
C LEU A 62 5.62 -9.05 4.59
N LEU A 63 5.20 -10.32 4.54
CA LEU A 63 4.48 -10.91 3.41
C LEU A 63 3.11 -10.25 3.21
N ASP A 64 2.35 -10.01 4.28
CA ASP A 64 1.08 -9.29 4.23
C ASP A 64 1.26 -7.83 3.75
N ALA A 65 2.23 -7.10 4.31
CA ALA A 65 2.57 -5.75 3.86
C ALA A 65 2.93 -5.71 2.36
N ARG A 66 3.75 -6.66 1.90
CA ARG A 66 4.10 -6.80 0.49
C ARG A 66 2.89 -7.10 -0.39
N ALA A 67 2.00 -7.99 0.04
CA ALA A 67 0.80 -8.35 -0.70
C ALA A 67 -0.13 -7.14 -0.89
N ARG A 68 -0.33 -6.34 0.16
CA ARG A 68 -1.11 -5.10 0.10
C ARG A 68 -0.47 -4.07 -0.84
N ALA A 69 0.84 -3.82 -0.68
CA ALA A 69 1.58 -2.90 -1.55
C ALA A 69 1.54 -3.33 -3.04
N LEU A 70 1.58 -4.64 -3.32
CA LEU A 70 1.48 -5.17 -4.68
C LEU A 70 0.09 -4.97 -5.28
N ALA A 71 -0.96 -5.14 -4.48
CA ALA A 71 -2.32 -4.89 -4.94
C ALA A 71 -2.55 -3.40 -5.25
N ASP A 72 -2.03 -2.50 -4.42
CA ASP A 72 -2.07 -1.05 -4.66
C ASP A 72 -1.28 -0.68 -5.92
N PHE A 73 -0.07 -1.26 -6.10
CA PHE A 73 0.75 -1.07 -7.29
C PHE A 73 -0.02 -1.46 -8.58
N VAL A 74 -0.62 -2.66 -8.62
CA VAL A 74 -1.38 -3.13 -9.80
C VAL A 74 -2.59 -2.23 -10.06
N TYR A 75 -3.27 -1.77 -9.02
CA TYR A 75 -4.38 -0.84 -9.16
C TYR A 75 -3.93 0.51 -9.75
N LEU A 76 -2.83 1.08 -9.25
CA LEU A 76 -2.27 2.34 -9.74
C LEU A 76 -1.76 2.23 -11.19
N GLU A 77 -1.19 1.09 -11.58
CA GLU A 77 -0.82 0.83 -12.98
C GLU A 77 -2.06 0.86 -13.90
N ALA A 78 -3.17 0.26 -13.47
CA ALA A 78 -4.42 0.30 -14.22
C ALA A 78 -4.98 1.72 -14.35
N VAL A 79 -4.94 2.52 -13.27
CA VAL A 79 -5.35 3.93 -13.28
C VAL A 79 -4.48 4.76 -14.23
N LEU A 80 -3.15 4.55 -14.22
CA LEU A 80 -2.23 5.21 -15.15
C LEU A 80 -2.51 4.82 -16.61
N ALA A 81 -2.82 3.55 -16.88
CA ALA A 81 -3.17 3.10 -18.22
C ALA A 81 -4.47 3.76 -18.73
N ASP A 82 -5.50 3.85 -17.89
CA ASP A 82 -6.75 4.53 -18.23
C ASP A 82 -6.52 6.04 -18.45
N ALA A 83 -5.75 6.71 -17.59
CA ALA A 83 -5.43 8.13 -17.72
C ALA A 83 -4.71 8.44 -19.06
N ARG A 84 -3.80 7.57 -19.49
CA ARG A 84 -3.12 7.68 -20.79
C ARG A 84 -4.08 7.45 -21.96
N THR A 85 -4.91 6.42 -21.86
CA THR A 85 -5.89 6.06 -22.91
C THR A 85 -6.88 7.21 -23.14
N ARG A 86 -7.33 7.84 -22.05
CA ARG A 86 -8.25 9.00 -22.09
C ARG A 86 -7.57 10.33 -22.35
N ARG A 87 -6.24 10.37 -22.48
CA ARG A 87 -5.44 11.60 -22.66
C ARG A 87 -5.75 12.66 -21.60
N LEU A 88 -5.83 12.24 -20.33
CA LEU A 88 -6.00 13.18 -19.22
C LEU A 88 -4.79 14.12 -19.10
N SER A 89 -4.85 15.08 -18.16
CA SER A 89 -3.83 16.13 -18.07
C SER A 89 -2.41 15.53 -17.94
N PRO A 90 -1.40 16.11 -18.64
CA PRO A 90 -0.02 15.63 -18.57
C PRO A 90 0.54 15.60 -17.14
N GLU A 91 0.12 16.55 -16.31
CA GLU A 91 0.51 16.65 -14.90
C GLU A 91 0.00 15.45 -14.10
N LEU A 92 -1.28 15.06 -14.27
CA LEU A 92 -1.84 13.87 -13.64
C LEU A 92 -1.10 12.60 -14.09
N ILE A 93 -0.84 12.46 -15.39
CA ILE A 93 -0.10 11.31 -15.93
C ILE A 93 1.33 11.25 -15.37
N ARG A 94 1.99 12.41 -15.20
CA ARG A 94 3.32 12.48 -14.59
C ARG A 94 3.28 12.08 -13.12
N SER A 95 2.34 12.60 -12.35
CA SER A 95 2.19 12.26 -10.92
C SER A 95 1.86 10.77 -10.72
N LEU A 96 0.93 10.21 -11.50
CA LEU A 96 0.61 8.78 -11.47
C LEU A 96 1.82 7.91 -11.80
N ARG A 97 2.64 8.31 -12.78
CA ARG A 97 3.88 7.59 -13.13
C ARG A 97 4.88 7.58 -11.97
N ALA A 98 5.04 8.71 -11.27
CA ALA A 98 5.93 8.79 -10.11
C ALA A 98 5.45 7.86 -8.99
N VAL A 99 4.15 7.88 -8.67
CA VAL A 99 3.57 7.02 -7.65
C VAL A 99 3.73 5.54 -8.01
N VAL A 100 3.43 5.13 -9.25
CA VAL A 100 3.67 3.75 -9.74
C VAL A 100 5.14 3.35 -9.59
N GLY A 101 6.08 4.26 -9.89
CA GLY A 101 7.51 4.05 -9.69
C GLY A 101 7.86 3.75 -8.23
N HIS A 102 7.38 4.57 -7.30
CA HIS A 102 7.61 4.37 -5.87
C HIS A 102 6.93 3.11 -5.33
N SER A 103 5.72 2.79 -5.76
CA SER A 103 5.05 1.54 -5.38
C SER A 103 5.84 0.32 -5.85
N ARG A 104 6.38 0.34 -7.08
CA ARG A 104 7.25 -0.72 -7.59
C ARG A 104 8.50 -0.88 -6.73
N GLU A 105 9.18 0.21 -6.41
CA GLU A 105 10.36 0.23 -5.55
C GLU A 105 10.05 -0.38 -4.17
N LEU A 106 8.98 0.08 -3.51
CA LEU A 106 8.54 -0.43 -2.22
C LEU A 106 8.28 -1.95 -2.26
N THR A 107 7.59 -2.45 -3.29
CA THR A 107 7.33 -3.90 -3.41
C THR A 107 8.60 -4.74 -3.61
N GLY A 108 9.62 -4.16 -4.26
CA GLY A 108 10.95 -4.76 -4.41
C GLY A 108 11.68 -4.82 -3.08
N LEU A 109 11.76 -3.68 -2.38
CA LEU A 109 12.40 -3.59 -1.06
C LEU A 109 11.73 -4.54 -0.05
N LEU A 110 10.40 -4.62 -0.01
CA LEU A 110 9.69 -5.59 0.84
C LEU A 110 10.00 -7.04 0.47
N ALA A 111 10.20 -7.35 -0.81
CA ALA A 111 10.62 -8.70 -1.22
C ALA A 111 12.02 -9.02 -0.70
N ASP A 112 12.94 -8.06 -0.76
CA ASP A 112 14.30 -8.24 -0.26
C ASP A 112 14.31 -8.43 1.26
N VAL A 113 13.54 -7.64 2.01
CA VAL A 113 13.39 -7.82 3.47
C VAL A 113 12.76 -9.18 3.82
N VAL A 114 11.79 -9.68 3.05
CA VAL A 114 11.27 -11.05 3.26
C VAL A 114 12.34 -12.12 2.97
N ARG A 115 13.23 -11.90 2.00
CA ARG A 115 14.33 -12.83 1.72
C ARG A 115 15.36 -12.85 2.84
N THR A 116 15.68 -11.71 3.46
CA THR A 116 16.64 -11.68 4.57
C THR A 116 16.14 -12.49 5.76
N THR A 117 14.84 -12.48 6.06
CA THR A 117 14.29 -13.30 7.16
C THR A 117 14.44 -14.81 6.89
N ALA A 118 14.36 -15.24 5.64
CA ALA A 118 14.60 -16.63 5.26
C ALA A 118 16.09 -17.01 5.27
N ALA A 119 16.97 -16.09 4.83
CA ALA A 119 18.41 -16.32 4.77
C ALA A 119 19.04 -16.46 6.17
N VAL A 120 18.69 -15.58 7.11
CA VAL A 120 19.19 -15.62 8.50
C VAL A 120 18.84 -16.94 9.18
N HIS A 121 17.67 -17.50 8.90
CA HIS A 121 17.26 -18.81 9.43
C HIS A 121 17.99 -19.98 8.75
N ALA A 122 18.33 -19.85 7.47
CA ALA A 122 19.08 -20.87 6.74
C ALA A 122 20.55 -20.95 7.23
N ASP A 123 21.15 -19.82 7.58
CA ASP A 123 22.53 -19.74 8.08
C ASP A 123 22.67 -20.15 9.56
N SER A 124 21.56 -20.18 10.31
CA SER A 124 21.51 -20.61 11.72
C SER A 124 21.29 -22.12 11.91
N ARG A 125 21.27 -22.90 10.82
CA ARG A 125 21.10 -24.37 10.82
C ARG A 125 22.40 -25.07 10.46
#